data_AF-A0A846AUL0-F1
#
_entry.id   AF-A0A846AUL0-F1
#
_cell.length_a   1.000
_cell.length_b   1.000
_cell.length_c   1.000
_cell.angle_alpha   90.00
_cell.angle_beta   90.00
_cell.angle_gamma   90.00
#
_symmetry.space_group_name_H-M   'P 1'
#
loop_
_entity.id
_entity.type
_entity.pdbx_description
1 polymer ?
#
loop_
_entity_poly.entity_id
_entity_poly.type
_entity_poly.pdbx_seq_one_letter_code
_entity_poly.pdbx_strand_id
1 'polypeptide(L)'
;MTNVFIAAIIAAFVVFQGFKKLSNEDTLLKMASRWAIKEQWGWSSDTYLSDEEGLDLLKALLVCTKGDAVISEAEREWALGFAACREMPMSIIEAGRAYDANEDIADILSRSPIVQKGKKGVIYWAIKACSADAEYNDLEKAAIRKMAGLMGVSEQVVEEMEAVISEEQKLMDKRNALVYDSKVLWE
;
A
#
# COMPACT_ATOMS: atom_id res chain seq x y z
N MET A 1 32.70 -17.17 41.68
CA MET A 1 32.92 -17.38 40.23
C MET A 1 31.63 -17.39 39.40
N THR A 2 30.46 -17.61 39.99
CA THR A 2 29.18 -17.81 39.27
C THR A 2 28.56 -16.52 38.69
N ASN A 3 28.69 -15.37 39.37
CA ASN A 3 28.07 -14.10 38.92
C ASN A 3 28.73 -13.48 37.68
N VAL A 4 30.02 -13.73 37.46
CA VAL A 4 30.75 -13.19 36.29
C VAL A 4 30.36 -13.95 35.01
N PHE A 5 30.08 -15.25 35.12
CA PHE A 5 29.64 -16.08 34.00
C PHE A 5 28.23 -15.73 33.53
N ILE A 6 27.31 -15.44 34.45
CA ILE A 6 25.94 -15.04 34.12
C ILE A 6 25.93 -13.66 33.46
N ALA A 7 26.73 -12.70 33.96
CA ALA A 7 26.86 -11.38 33.36
C ALA A 7 27.45 -11.43 31.94
N ALA A 8 28.43 -12.30 31.68
CA ALA A 8 29.02 -12.49 30.36
C ALA A 8 28.04 -13.12 29.36
N ILE A 9 27.20 -14.07 29.79
CA ILE A 9 26.17 -14.70 28.95
C ILE A 9 25.06 -13.69 28.62
N ILE A 10 24.62 -12.88 29.58
CA ILE A 10 23.61 -11.84 29.35
C ILE A 10 24.17 -10.75 28.42
N ALA A 11 25.41 -10.30 28.63
CA ALA A 11 26.05 -9.34 27.74
C ALA A 11 26.22 -9.88 26.31
N ALA A 12 26.59 -11.16 26.16
CA ALA A 12 26.67 -11.82 24.86
C ALA A 12 25.29 -11.94 24.19
N PHE A 13 24.23 -12.25 24.96
CA PHE A 13 22.86 -12.34 24.44
C PHE A 13 22.31 -10.96 24.02
N VAL A 14 22.61 -9.91 24.77
CA VAL A 14 22.23 -8.52 24.44
C VAL A 14 22.99 -8.00 23.22
N VAL A 15 24.28 -8.34 23.06
CA VAL A 15 25.07 -7.99 21.87
C VAL A 15 24.62 -8.78 20.64
N PHE A 16 24.21 -10.04 20.80
CA PHE A 16 23.71 -10.87 19.69
C PHE A 16 22.32 -10.45 19.21
N GLN A 17 21.47 -9.90 20.10
CA GLN A 17 20.19 -9.31 19.71
C GLN A 17 20.31 -7.89 19.12
N GLY A 18 21.45 -7.22 19.31
CA GLY A 18 21.68 -5.85 18.86
C GLY A 18 22.16 -5.65 17.42
N PHE A 19 22.60 -6.71 16.72
CA PHE A 19 23.11 -6.60 15.34
C PHE A 19 22.68 -7.81 14.49
N LYS A 20 21.37 -7.96 14.27
CA LYS A 20 20.93 -8.78 13.14
C LYS A 20 21.24 -8.01 11.86
N LYS A 21 22.38 -8.29 11.24
CA LYS A 21 22.73 -7.74 9.93
C LYS A 21 21.59 -8.12 8.97
N LEU A 22 20.87 -7.13 8.45
CA LEU A 22 19.83 -7.36 7.45
C LEU A 22 20.42 -8.14 6.27
N SER A 23 19.63 -9.03 5.68
CA SER A 23 20.09 -9.69 4.46
C SER A 23 20.30 -8.64 3.36
N ASN A 24 21.09 -8.99 2.34
CA ASN A 24 21.26 -8.11 1.18
C ASN A 24 19.91 -7.85 0.49
N GLU A 25 19.03 -8.86 0.47
CA GLU A 25 17.67 -8.76 -0.05
C GLU A 25 16.83 -7.75 0.75
N ASP A 26 16.80 -7.86 2.09
CA ASP A 26 16.07 -6.90 2.95
C ASP A 26 16.57 -5.46 2.75
N THR A 27 17.87 -5.30 2.50
CA THR A 27 18.49 -3.98 2.27
C THR A 27 18.07 -3.40 0.92
N LEU A 28 17.96 -4.24 -0.12
CA LEU A 28 17.50 -3.84 -1.44
C LEU A 28 16.01 -3.46 -1.43
N LEU A 29 15.15 -4.25 -0.79
CA LEU A 29 13.73 -3.94 -0.67
C LEU A 29 13.53 -2.59 0.03
N LYS A 30 14.24 -2.35 1.14
CA LYS A 30 14.24 -1.07 1.87
C LYS A 30 14.62 0.11 1.00
N MET A 31 15.66 -0.05 0.20
CA MET A 31 16.12 1.01 -0.69
C MET A 31 15.10 1.30 -1.80
N ALA A 32 14.52 0.26 -2.40
CA ALA A 32 13.54 0.38 -3.48
C ALA A 32 12.26 1.09 -3.01
N SER A 33 11.70 0.67 -1.88
CA SER A 33 10.48 1.28 -1.33
C SER A 33 10.69 2.71 -0.85
N ARG A 34 11.81 3.01 -0.17
CA ARG A 34 12.14 4.40 0.21
C ARG A 34 12.24 5.31 -1.01
N TRP A 35 12.88 4.83 -2.08
CA TRP A 35 12.96 5.58 -3.33
C TRP A 35 11.56 5.79 -3.92
N ALA A 36 10.74 4.74 -4.02
CA ALA A 36 9.39 4.82 -4.57
C ALA A 36 8.48 5.77 -3.77
N ILE A 37 8.51 5.71 -2.44
CA ILE A 37 7.73 6.59 -1.56
C ILE A 37 8.20 8.05 -1.70
N LYS A 38 9.51 8.28 -1.78
CA LYS A 38 10.06 9.62 -1.96
C LYS A 38 9.69 10.22 -3.31
N GLU A 39 9.76 9.44 -4.38
CA GLU A 39 9.36 9.89 -5.72
C GLU A 39 7.85 10.15 -5.81
N GLN A 40 7.03 9.29 -5.21
CA GLN A 40 5.57 9.41 -5.30
C GLN A 40 5.02 10.53 -4.42
N TRP A 41 5.54 10.69 -3.20
CA TRP A 41 4.93 11.55 -2.18
C TRP A 41 5.88 12.62 -1.62
N GLY A 42 7.16 12.60 -1.98
CA GLY A 42 8.17 13.47 -1.37
C GLY A 42 8.49 13.12 0.09
N TRP A 43 7.97 11.99 0.60
CA TRP A 43 8.14 11.61 2.00
C TRP A 43 9.51 10.99 2.24
N SER A 44 10.01 11.16 3.46
CA SER A 44 11.14 10.40 3.99
C SER A 44 10.73 9.91 5.37
N SER A 45 10.64 8.60 5.53
CA SER A 45 10.23 7.96 6.78
C SER A 45 11.20 6.83 7.09
N ASP A 46 11.66 6.80 8.34
CA ASP A 46 12.38 5.66 8.90
C ASP A 46 11.44 4.70 9.65
N THR A 47 10.14 5.01 9.67
CA THR A 47 9.10 4.20 10.31
C THR A 47 8.44 3.29 9.27
N TYR A 48 8.24 2.03 9.65
CA TYR A 48 7.60 0.98 8.84
C TYR A 48 6.31 0.53 9.52
N LEU A 49 5.38 0.05 8.72
CA LEU A 49 4.21 -0.65 9.24
C LEU A 49 4.66 -2.00 9.81
N SER A 50 4.05 -2.42 10.90
CA SER A 50 4.08 -3.83 11.29
C SER A 50 3.34 -4.68 10.25
N ASP A 51 3.59 -5.99 10.25
CA ASP A 51 2.93 -6.93 9.34
C ASP A 51 1.39 -6.88 9.49
N GLU A 52 0.90 -6.73 10.72
CA GLU A 52 -0.53 -6.61 11.02
C GLU A 52 -1.12 -5.31 10.46
N GLU A 53 -0.44 -4.19 10.68
CA GLU A 53 -0.83 -2.89 10.11
C GLU A 53 -0.80 -2.91 8.57
N GLY A 54 0.20 -3.57 7.98
CA GLY A 54 0.33 -3.75 6.54
C GLY A 54 -0.81 -4.61 5.97
N LEU A 55 -1.15 -5.72 6.64
CA LEU A 55 -2.26 -6.58 6.22
C LEU A 55 -3.60 -5.84 6.27
N ASP A 56 -3.89 -5.14 7.36
CA ASP A 56 -5.14 -4.39 7.47
C ASP A 56 -5.22 -3.26 6.45
N LEU A 57 -4.11 -2.60 6.13
CA LEU A 57 -4.06 -1.60 5.07
C LEU A 57 -4.36 -2.20 3.69
N LEU A 58 -3.75 -3.36 3.39
CA LEU A 58 -3.99 -4.07 2.13
C LEU A 58 -5.43 -4.58 2.04
N LYS A 59 -5.98 -5.13 3.14
CA LYS A 59 -7.39 -5.54 3.20
C LYS A 59 -8.34 -4.37 2.99
N ALA A 60 -8.09 -3.23 3.64
CA ALA A 60 -8.89 -2.03 3.46
C ALA A 60 -8.89 -1.57 1.99
N LEU A 61 -7.72 -1.56 1.36
CA LEU A 61 -7.58 -1.25 -0.07
C LEU A 61 -8.41 -2.22 -0.93
N LEU A 62 -8.28 -3.53 -0.71
CA LEU A 62 -9.01 -4.54 -1.48
C LEU A 62 -10.53 -4.47 -1.26
N VAL A 63 -10.99 -4.25 -0.04
CA VAL A 63 -12.42 -4.05 0.28
C VAL A 63 -12.96 -2.80 -0.42
N CYS A 64 -12.23 -1.70 -0.39
CA CYS A 64 -12.65 -0.48 -1.10
C CYS A 64 -12.64 -0.63 -2.62
N THR A 65 -11.65 -1.32 -3.17
CA THR A 65 -11.53 -1.60 -4.62
C THR A 65 -12.69 -2.49 -5.09
N LYS A 66 -13.02 -3.52 -4.31
CA LYS A 66 -14.18 -4.37 -4.58
C LYS A 66 -15.49 -3.61 -4.52
N GLY A 67 -15.67 -2.87 -3.42
CA GLY A 67 -16.97 -2.33 -3.02
C GLY A 67 -18.06 -3.40 -3.03
N ASP A 68 -19.01 -3.29 -3.95
CA ASP A 68 -20.09 -4.27 -4.16
C ASP A 68 -19.89 -5.16 -5.42
N ALA A 69 -18.80 -4.95 -6.16
CA ALA A 69 -18.49 -5.62 -7.43
C ALA A 69 -17.45 -6.73 -7.25
N VAL A 70 -16.88 -7.20 -8.36
CA VAL A 70 -15.80 -8.20 -8.38
C VAL A 70 -14.49 -7.48 -8.65
N ILE A 71 -13.44 -7.81 -7.89
CA ILE A 71 -12.09 -7.33 -8.17
C ILE A 71 -11.55 -8.08 -9.40
N SER A 72 -11.19 -7.36 -10.45
CA SER A 72 -10.51 -7.90 -11.64
C SER A 72 -9.07 -8.35 -11.30
N GLU A 73 -8.47 -9.17 -12.16
CA GLU A 73 -7.07 -9.59 -11.95
C GLU A 73 -6.12 -8.40 -11.96
N ALA A 74 -6.34 -7.43 -12.85
CA ALA A 74 -5.50 -6.23 -12.96
C ALA A 74 -5.59 -5.34 -11.73
N GLU A 75 -6.80 -5.11 -11.21
CA GLU A 75 -7.02 -4.34 -9.97
C GLU A 75 -6.33 -4.99 -8.77
N ARG A 76 -6.42 -6.33 -8.67
CA ARG A 76 -5.78 -7.08 -7.59
C ARG A 76 -4.26 -7.02 -7.70
N GLU A 77 -3.70 -7.27 -8.87
CA GLU A 77 -2.25 -7.18 -9.07
C GLU A 77 -1.74 -5.76 -8.81
N TRP A 78 -2.52 -4.73 -9.13
CA TRP A 78 -2.18 -3.35 -8.77
C TRP A 78 -2.07 -3.18 -7.24
N ALA A 79 -3.06 -3.66 -6.48
CA ALA A 79 -3.06 -3.57 -5.02
C ALA A 79 -1.91 -4.38 -4.37
N LEU A 80 -1.59 -5.55 -4.92
CA LEU A 80 -0.46 -6.37 -4.47
C LEU A 80 0.89 -5.73 -4.82
N GLY A 81 1.02 -5.12 -6.00
CA GLY A 81 2.18 -4.33 -6.40
C GLY A 81 2.40 -3.12 -5.50
N PHE A 82 1.32 -2.45 -5.10
CA PHE A 82 1.36 -1.39 -4.09
C PHE A 82 1.91 -1.89 -2.74
N ALA A 83 1.45 -3.06 -2.27
CA ALA A 83 1.96 -3.67 -1.04
C ALA A 83 3.45 -4.03 -1.13
N ALA A 84 3.87 -4.61 -2.26
CA ALA A 84 5.27 -4.95 -2.52
C ALA A 84 6.17 -3.69 -2.54
N CYS A 85 5.71 -2.61 -3.18
CA CYS A 85 6.41 -1.31 -3.20
C CYS A 85 6.52 -0.65 -1.81
N ARG A 86 5.86 -1.19 -0.79
CA ARG A 86 5.92 -0.74 0.62
C ARG A 86 6.59 -1.75 1.53
N GLU A 87 7.34 -2.69 0.98
CA GLU A 87 8.10 -3.70 1.72
C GLU A 87 7.23 -4.63 2.56
N MET A 88 5.94 -4.76 2.24
CA MET A 88 5.13 -5.78 2.89
C MET A 88 5.71 -7.16 2.55
N PRO A 89 5.91 -8.05 3.54
CA PRO A 89 6.53 -9.33 3.30
C PRO A 89 5.65 -10.21 2.40
N MET A 90 6.28 -11.17 1.70
CA MET A 90 5.58 -12.06 0.76
C MET A 90 4.39 -12.78 1.40
N SER A 91 4.46 -13.13 2.68
CA SER A 91 3.34 -13.72 3.43
C SER A 91 2.09 -12.83 3.43
N ILE A 92 2.24 -11.51 3.47
CA ILE A 92 1.15 -10.53 3.46
C ILE A 92 0.61 -10.35 2.05
N ILE A 93 1.49 -10.34 1.04
CA ILE A 93 1.11 -10.31 -0.37
C ILE A 93 0.27 -11.55 -0.72
N GLU A 94 0.72 -12.74 -0.32
CA GLU A 94 -0.01 -13.99 -0.55
C GLU A 94 -1.33 -14.05 0.25
N ALA A 95 -1.36 -13.51 1.48
CA ALA A 95 -2.60 -13.35 2.22
C ALA A 95 -3.59 -12.44 1.48
N GLY A 96 -3.14 -11.31 0.93
CA GLY A 96 -3.96 -10.42 0.11
C GLY A 96 -4.41 -11.07 -1.20
N ARG A 97 -3.57 -11.90 -1.83
CA ARG A 97 -3.90 -12.66 -3.04
C ARG A 97 -5.06 -13.62 -2.80
N ALA A 98 -5.06 -14.33 -1.67
CA ALA A 98 -6.10 -15.28 -1.28
C ALA A 98 -7.35 -14.62 -0.65
N TYR A 99 -7.30 -13.32 -0.36
CA TYR A 99 -8.35 -12.61 0.37
C TYR A 99 -9.55 -12.25 -0.52
N ASP A 100 -10.76 -12.57 -0.05
CA ASP A 100 -12.02 -12.42 -0.77
C ASP A 100 -12.61 -11.00 -0.73
N ALA A 101 -12.07 -10.15 0.15
CA ALA A 101 -12.47 -8.77 0.36
C ALA A 101 -13.96 -8.59 0.69
N ASN A 102 -14.54 -9.51 1.47
CA ASN A 102 -15.94 -9.44 1.93
C ASN A 102 -16.11 -8.84 3.34
N GLU A 103 -15.03 -8.43 3.99
CA GLU A 103 -15.08 -7.88 5.35
C GLU A 103 -15.76 -6.50 5.39
N ASP A 104 -16.42 -6.19 6.51
CA ASP A 104 -16.96 -4.85 6.75
C ASP A 104 -15.82 -3.86 6.96
N ILE A 105 -15.78 -2.79 6.15
CA ILE A 105 -14.78 -1.74 6.27
C ILE A 105 -14.80 -1.06 7.64
N ALA A 106 -15.96 -1.01 8.32
CA ALA A 106 -16.08 -0.46 9.67
C ALA A 106 -15.29 -1.30 10.69
N ASP A 107 -15.29 -2.62 10.53
CA ASP A 107 -14.53 -3.52 11.40
C ASP A 107 -13.02 -3.28 11.23
N ILE A 108 -12.55 -3.11 10.00
CA ILE A 108 -11.14 -2.81 9.71
C ILE A 108 -10.74 -1.45 10.31
N LEU A 109 -11.58 -0.42 10.13
CA LEU A 109 -11.33 0.91 10.70
C LEU A 109 -11.26 0.88 12.23
N SER A 110 -12.10 0.07 12.87
CA SER A 110 -12.16 -0.01 14.32
C SER A 110 -10.92 -0.64 14.94
N ARG A 111 -10.33 -1.64 14.27
CA ARG A 111 -9.15 -2.36 14.78
C ARG A 111 -7.82 -1.75 14.33
N SER A 112 -7.81 -0.97 13.24
CA SER A 112 -6.58 -0.53 12.58
C SER A 112 -6.40 1.01 12.63
N PRO A 113 -5.61 1.53 13.60
CA PRO A 113 -5.32 2.96 13.70
C PRO A 113 -4.68 3.54 12.44
N ILE A 114 -3.87 2.74 11.71
CA ILE A 114 -3.23 3.19 10.48
C ILE A 114 -4.25 3.41 9.36
N VAL A 115 -5.24 2.52 9.22
CA VAL A 115 -6.32 2.66 8.24
C VAL A 115 -7.21 3.84 8.61
N GLN A 116 -7.54 3.99 9.90
CA GLN A 116 -8.31 5.13 10.40
C GLN A 116 -7.64 6.48 10.08
N LYS A 117 -6.33 6.58 10.33
CA LYS A 117 -5.53 7.77 9.99
C LYS A 117 -5.40 7.96 8.47
N GLY A 118 -5.29 6.86 7.74
CA GLY A 118 -5.00 6.81 6.31
C GLY A 118 -6.20 6.71 5.37
N LYS A 119 -7.44 6.82 5.88
CA LYS A 119 -8.67 6.56 5.11
C LYS A 119 -8.76 7.27 3.75
N LYS A 120 -8.33 8.53 3.67
CA LYS A 120 -8.27 9.28 2.41
C LYS A 120 -7.28 8.66 1.42
N GLY A 121 -6.13 8.21 1.91
CA GLY A 121 -5.14 7.49 1.12
C GLY A 121 -5.69 6.17 0.61
N VAL A 122 -6.40 5.40 1.45
CA VAL A 122 -7.02 4.13 1.05
C VAL A 122 -8.01 4.34 -0.11
N ILE A 123 -8.89 5.34 -0.02
CA ILE A 123 -9.81 5.68 -1.11
C ILE A 123 -9.06 6.11 -2.38
N TYR A 124 -8.05 6.96 -2.26
CA TYR A 124 -7.22 7.38 -3.39
C TYR A 124 -6.54 6.18 -4.08
N TRP A 125 -5.96 5.24 -3.32
CA TRP A 125 -5.34 4.04 -3.88
C TRP A 125 -6.36 3.09 -4.48
N ALA A 126 -7.56 2.98 -3.89
CA ALA A 126 -8.64 2.16 -4.46
C ALA A 126 -9.10 2.70 -5.82
N ILE A 127 -9.22 4.02 -5.99
CA ILE A 127 -9.53 4.62 -7.31
C ILE A 127 -8.43 4.27 -8.34
N LYS A 128 -7.15 4.34 -7.93
CA LYS A 128 -6.04 3.96 -8.83
C LYS A 128 -6.03 2.47 -9.16
N ALA A 129 -6.38 1.63 -8.18
CA ALA A 129 -6.53 0.19 -8.41
C ALA A 129 -7.64 -0.09 -9.42
N CYS A 130 -8.84 0.50 -9.25
CA CYS A 130 -9.94 0.39 -10.22
C CYS A 130 -9.61 0.94 -11.60
N SER A 131 -8.63 1.84 -11.71
CA SER A 131 -8.18 2.36 -13.01
C SER A 131 -7.16 1.45 -13.71
N ALA A 132 -6.74 0.33 -13.11
CA ALA A 132 -5.64 -0.51 -13.59
C ALA A 132 -5.96 -1.28 -14.88
N ASP A 133 -7.22 -1.60 -15.14
CA ASP A 133 -7.69 -2.22 -16.38
C ASP A 133 -8.16 -1.21 -17.44
N ALA A 134 -7.84 0.07 -17.24
CA ALA A 134 -8.11 1.21 -18.11
C ALA A 134 -9.57 1.72 -18.12
N GLU A 135 -10.49 1.19 -17.32
CA GLU A 135 -11.87 1.68 -17.25
C GLU A 135 -12.38 1.89 -15.82
N TYR A 136 -12.11 3.05 -15.22
CA TYR A 136 -12.80 3.48 -13.99
C TYR A 136 -14.25 3.90 -14.29
N ASN A 137 -15.15 2.93 -14.31
CA ASN A 137 -16.53 3.08 -14.81
C ASN A 137 -17.52 3.59 -13.75
N ASP A 138 -18.77 3.84 -14.15
CA ASP A 138 -19.78 4.43 -13.25
C ASP A 138 -20.18 3.51 -12.09
N LEU A 139 -20.05 2.18 -12.24
CA LEU A 139 -20.32 1.23 -11.16
C LEU A 139 -19.23 1.27 -10.10
N GLU A 140 -17.96 1.27 -10.52
CA GLU A 140 -16.81 1.44 -9.60
C GLU A 140 -16.85 2.80 -8.92
N LYS A 141 -17.18 3.86 -9.65
CA LYS A 141 -17.40 5.20 -9.08
C LYS A 141 -18.44 5.22 -7.98
N ALA A 142 -19.57 4.55 -8.19
CA ALA A 142 -20.62 4.44 -7.18
C ALA A 142 -20.15 3.60 -5.98
N ALA A 143 -19.44 2.50 -6.23
CA ALA A 143 -18.88 1.63 -5.20
C ALA A 143 -17.86 2.37 -4.32
N ILE A 144 -16.93 3.11 -4.93
CA ILE A 144 -15.95 3.94 -4.23
C ILE A 144 -16.64 5.03 -3.40
N ARG A 145 -17.63 5.74 -3.96
CA ARG A 145 -18.40 6.76 -3.22
C ARG A 145 -19.08 6.17 -1.99
N LYS A 146 -19.69 4.98 -2.11
CA LYS A 146 -20.29 4.24 -0.99
C LYS A 146 -19.24 3.92 0.09
N MET A 147 -18.11 3.33 -0.30
CA MET A 147 -17.04 2.97 0.64
C MET A 147 -16.43 4.20 1.31
N ALA A 148 -16.17 5.27 0.56
CA ALA A 148 -15.72 6.55 1.09
C ALA A 148 -16.69 7.11 2.14
N GLY A 149 -18.00 7.06 1.86
CA GLY A 149 -19.05 7.45 2.81
C GLY A 149 -18.99 6.65 4.11
N LEU A 150 -18.83 5.32 4.04
CA LEU A 150 -18.68 4.44 5.22
C LEU A 150 -17.41 4.77 6.02
N MET A 151 -16.34 5.18 5.35
CA MET A 151 -15.10 5.64 6.01
C MET A 151 -15.18 7.10 6.50
N GLY A 152 -16.28 7.80 6.25
CA GLY A 152 -16.45 9.22 6.58
C GLY A 152 -15.52 10.12 5.78
N VAL A 153 -15.36 9.84 4.49
CA VAL A 153 -14.75 10.71 3.47
C VAL A 153 -15.88 11.28 2.62
N SER A 154 -15.96 12.60 2.49
CA SER A 154 -17.05 13.25 1.76
C SER A 154 -16.93 13.02 0.26
N GLU A 155 -18.07 13.00 -0.44
CA GLU A 155 -18.13 12.87 -1.90
C GLU A 155 -17.29 13.93 -2.61
N GLN A 156 -17.35 15.19 -2.17
CA GLN A 156 -16.51 16.26 -2.71
C GLN A 156 -15.01 15.91 -2.67
N VAL A 157 -14.53 15.30 -1.58
CA VAL A 157 -13.11 14.91 -1.47
C VAL A 157 -12.80 13.77 -2.44
N VAL A 158 -13.74 12.87 -2.69
CA VAL A 158 -13.59 11.80 -3.70
C VAL A 158 -13.50 12.40 -5.09
N GLU A 159 -14.37 13.36 -5.44
CA GLU A 159 -14.32 14.06 -6.73
C GLU A 159 -13.00 14.79 -6.94
N GLU A 160 -12.47 15.45 -5.90
CA GLU A 160 -11.15 16.08 -5.92
C GLU A 160 -10.04 15.04 -6.15
N MET A 161 -10.12 13.84 -5.55
CA MET A 161 -9.18 12.76 -5.81
C MET A 161 -9.25 12.24 -7.25
N GLU A 162 -10.46 12.03 -7.78
CA GLU A 162 -10.68 11.61 -9.17
C GLU A 162 -10.06 12.62 -10.15
N ALA A 163 -10.23 13.92 -9.88
CA ALA A 163 -9.62 14.98 -10.67
C ALA A 163 -8.09 14.94 -10.63
N VAL A 164 -7.50 14.81 -9.44
CA VAL A 164 -6.04 14.71 -9.28
C VAL A 164 -5.48 13.49 -10.01
N ILE A 165 -6.12 12.32 -9.90
CA ILE A 165 -5.68 11.09 -10.58
C ILE A 165 -5.74 11.27 -12.11
N SER A 166 -6.79 11.92 -12.62
CA SER A 166 -6.89 12.26 -14.05
C SER A 166 -5.76 13.19 -14.51
N GLU A 167 -5.41 14.19 -13.70
CA GLU A 167 -4.31 15.12 -13.98
C GLU A 167 -2.94 14.41 -13.92
N GLU A 168 -2.72 13.53 -12.95
CA GLU A 168 -1.51 12.71 -12.84
C GLU A 168 -1.30 11.86 -14.09
N GLN A 169 -2.35 11.21 -14.59
CA GLN A 169 -2.27 10.40 -15.81
C GLN A 169 -1.88 11.25 -17.02
N LYS A 170 -2.52 12.40 -17.22
CA LYS A 170 -2.19 13.33 -18.32
C LYS A 170 -0.75 13.84 -18.23
N LEU A 171 -0.26 14.13 -17.03
CA LEU A 171 1.12 14.55 -16.80
C LEU A 171 2.11 13.41 -17.07
N MET A 172 1.77 12.19 -16.69
CA MET A 172 2.56 11.01 -17.00
C MET A 172 2.65 10.79 -18.52
N ASP A 173 1.54 10.85 -19.24
CA ASP A 173 1.51 10.70 -20.70
C ASP A 173 2.35 11.77 -21.39
N LYS A 174 2.22 13.02 -20.96
CA LYS A 174 3.05 14.14 -21.44
C LYS A 174 4.53 13.91 -21.16
N ARG A 175 4.89 13.43 -19.97
CA ARG A 175 6.28 13.11 -19.62
C ARG A 175 6.82 11.98 -20.50
N ASN A 176 6.04 10.93 -20.71
CA ASN A 176 6.44 9.78 -21.54
C ASN A 176 6.64 10.19 -23.00
N ALA A 177 5.76 11.03 -23.54
CA ALA A 177 5.92 11.61 -24.87
C ALA A 177 7.19 12.47 -25.00
N LEU A 178 7.52 13.24 -23.96
CA LEU A 178 8.70 14.12 -23.96
C LEU A 178 10.02 13.37 -23.78
N VAL A 179 10.06 12.37 -22.90
CA VAL A 179 11.30 11.69 -22.48
C VAL A 179 11.61 10.47 -23.34
N TYR A 180 10.58 9.76 -23.80
CA TYR A 180 10.73 8.47 -24.49
C TYR A 180 9.99 8.40 -25.83
N ASP A 181 9.50 9.53 -26.37
CA ASP A 181 8.66 9.54 -27.58
C ASP A 181 7.45 8.59 -27.50
N SER A 182 6.89 8.42 -26.30
CA SER A 182 5.82 7.46 -26.00
C SER A 182 6.17 6.00 -26.28
N LYS A 183 7.46 5.65 -26.32
CA LYS A 183 7.95 4.27 -26.46
C LYS A 183 8.29 3.70 -25.10
N VAL A 184 8.07 2.40 -24.94
CA VAL A 184 8.56 1.68 -23.77
C VAL A 184 10.08 1.47 -23.93
N LEU A 185 10.84 1.77 -22.88
CA LEU A 185 12.31 1.79 -22.96
C LEU A 185 12.92 0.40 -23.12
N TRP A 186 12.25 -0.63 -22.61
CA TRP A 186 12.73 -2.00 -22.50
C TRP A 186 11.88 -3.01 -23.30
N GLU A 187 11.11 -2.53 -24.28
CA GLU A 187 10.47 -3.33 -25.34
C GLU A 187 11.30 -3.27 -26.63
#